data_AF-A0ABD5DVH6-F1
#
_entry.id   AF-A0ABD5DVH6-F1
#
_cell.length_a   1.000
_cell.length_b   1.000
_cell.length_c   1.000
_cell.angle_alpha   90.00
_cell.angle_beta   90.00
_cell.angle_gamma   90.00
#
_symmetry.space_group_name_H-M   'P 1'
#
loop_
_entity.id
_entity.type
_entity.pdbx_description
1 polymer ?
#
loop_
_entity_poly.entity_id
_entity_poly.type
_entity_poly.pdbx_seq_one_letter_code
_entity_poly.pdbx_strand_id
1 'polypeptide(L)'
;EYDTPSATHPVEANLGKNYHTIRPIIAYSYANAAGLDLSTKLSYSWNTRNDATDYQSGQYIAGDYSLGYRINPKLKVAVEGYTFKQT
;
A
#
# COMPACT_ATOMS: atom_id res chain seq x y z
N GLU A 1 3.36 -22.59 -10.95
CA GLU A 1 2.13 -23.32 -11.31
C GLU A 1 1.21 -23.21 -10.11
N TYR A 2 -0.02 -22.73 -10.27
CA TYR A 2 -1.00 -22.82 -9.18
C TYR A 2 -1.58 -24.23 -9.22
N ASP A 3 -1.79 -24.85 -8.06
CA ASP A 3 -2.48 -26.15 -8.01
C ASP A 3 -3.83 -26.04 -8.70
N THR A 4 -4.16 -27.05 -9.51
CA THR A 4 -5.47 -27.12 -10.14
C THR A 4 -6.51 -27.33 -9.04
N PRO A 5 -7.53 -26.46 -8.92
CA PRO A 5 -8.56 -26.61 -7.90
C PRO A 5 -9.13 -28.04 -7.90
N SER A 6 -9.27 -28.62 -6.70
CA SER A 6 -9.88 -29.94 -6.52
C SER A 6 -11.05 -29.85 -5.52
N ALA A 7 -11.85 -30.92 -5.43
CA ALA A 7 -12.94 -31.00 -4.46
C ALA A 7 -12.47 -30.89 -2.99
N THR A 8 -11.19 -31.19 -2.72
CA THR A 8 -10.57 -31.08 -1.39
C THR A 8 -9.69 -29.83 -1.22
N HIS A 9 -9.37 -29.14 -2.32
CA HIS A 9 -8.63 -27.87 -2.35
C HIS A 9 -9.31 -26.88 -3.32
N PRO A 10 -10.47 -26.33 -2.95
CA PRO A 10 -11.14 -25.33 -3.75
C PRO A 10 -10.33 -24.03 -3.82
N VAL A 11 -10.41 -23.30 -4.94
CA VAL A 11 -9.86 -21.94 -5.02
C VAL A 11 -10.77 -21.03 -4.22
N GLU A 12 -10.33 -20.72 -3.01
CA GLU A 12 -10.98 -19.76 -2.13
C GLU A 12 -10.28 -18.41 -2.21
N ALA A 13 -11.07 -17.33 -2.24
CA ALA A 13 -10.52 -15.99 -2.16
C ALA A 13 -9.96 -15.77 -0.74
N ASN A 14 -8.63 -15.71 -0.61
CA ASN A 14 -7.97 -15.45 0.65
C ASN A 14 -7.55 -13.97 0.75
N LEU A 15 -8.00 -13.29 1.80
CA LEU A 15 -7.60 -11.90 2.11
C LEU A 15 -6.16 -11.81 2.61
N GLY A 16 -5.65 -12.88 3.23
CA GLY A 16 -4.29 -13.02 3.70
C GLY A 16 -3.37 -13.65 2.66
N LYS A 17 -2.07 -13.37 2.78
CA LYS A 17 -1.04 -13.93 1.87
C LYS A 17 -0.15 -15.00 2.53
N ASN A 18 -0.35 -15.24 3.83
CA ASN A 18 0.41 -16.21 4.64
C ASN A 18 1.93 -16.03 4.57
N TYR A 19 2.40 -14.79 4.65
CA TYR A 19 3.79 -14.42 4.79
C TYR A 19 3.91 -13.13 5.60
N HIS A 20 5.12 -12.82 6.08
CA HIS A 20 5.41 -11.59 6.81
C HIS A 20 6.00 -10.52 5.88
N THR A 21 5.74 -9.25 6.18
CA THR A 21 6.33 -8.12 5.48
C THR A 21 7.02 -7.18 6.45
N ILE A 22 8.30 -6.89 6.21
CA ILE A 22 8.99 -5.78 6.84
C ILE A 22 8.84 -4.56 5.91
N ARG A 23 8.26 -3.47 6.42
CA ARG A 23 7.96 -2.28 5.62
C ARG A 23 8.44 -1.00 6.29
N PRO A 24 9.67 -0.52 6.01
CA PRO A 24 10.06 0.84 6.38
C PRO A 24 9.19 1.86 5.64
N ILE A 25 8.91 2.95 6.33
CA ILE A 25 8.07 4.03 5.83
C ILE A 25 8.77 5.35 6.14
N ILE A 26 8.80 6.25 5.15
CA ILE A 26 9.15 7.65 5.31
C ILE A 26 7.91 8.46 4.95
N ALA A 27 7.50 9.36 5.84
CA ALA A 27 6.35 10.23 5.62
C ALA A 27 6.71 11.69 5.90
N TYR A 28 6.11 12.59 5.13
CA TYR A 28 6.29 14.03 5.29
C TYR A 28 4.95 14.73 5.10
N SER A 29 4.69 15.74 5.94
CA SER A 29 3.50 16.58 5.85
C SER A 29 3.87 18.04 6.07
N TYR A 30 3.27 18.91 5.28
CA TYR A 30 3.34 20.35 5.38
C TYR A 30 1.92 20.92 5.32
N ALA A 31 1.56 21.71 6.34
CA ALA A 31 0.32 22.46 6.33
C ALA A 31 0.54 23.86 6.88
N ASN A 32 -0.18 24.85 6.35
CA ASN A 32 -0.05 26.24 6.79
C ASN A 32 -1.39 26.92 7.08
N ALA A 33 -1.33 28.07 7.75
CA ALA A 33 -2.52 28.84 8.10
C ALA A 33 -3.30 29.36 6.87
N ALA A 34 -2.59 29.59 5.76
CA ALA A 34 -3.16 29.98 4.48
C ALA A 34 -4.04 28.89 3.85
N GLY A 35 -4.02 27.67 4.38
CA GLY A 35 -4.94 26.60 4.02
C GLY A 35 -4.37 25.54 3.08
N LEU A 36 -3.10 25.66 2.68
CA LEU A 36 -2.38 24.62 1.93
C LEU A 36 -2.08 23.43 2.84
N ASP A 37 -2.27 22.23 2.31
CA ASP A 37 -2.03 20.94 2.96
C ASP A 37 -1.35 20.01 1.95
N LEU A 38 -0.15 19.53 2.24
CA LEU A 38 0.63 18.65 1.37
C LEU A 38 1.16 17.50 2.23
N SER A 39 0.90 16.28 1.82
CA SER A 39 1.43 15.09 2.50
C SER A 39 1.94 14.07 1.50
N THR A 40 2.99 13.35 1.87
CA THR A 40 3.51 12.22 1.10
C THR A 40 3.99 11.11 2.02
N LYS A 41 3.92 9.87 1.53
CA LYS A 41 4.42 8.68 2.21
C LYS A 41 5.09 7.80 1.17
N LEU A 42 6.30 7.35 1.45
CA LEU A 42 7.02 6.36 0.67
C LEU A 42 7.28 5.13 1.54
N SER A 43 7.17 3.95 0.95
CA SER A 43 7.43 2.70 1.64
C SER A 43 8.06 1.68 0.70
N TYR A 44 8.90 0.83 1.27
CA TYR A 44 9.44 -0.34 0.59
C TYR A 44 9.04 -1.58 1.39
N SER A 45 8.61 -2.65 0.72
CA SER A 45 8.13 -3.88 1.37
C SER A 45 9.03 -5.06 1.05
N TRP A 46 9.59 -5.67 2.10
CA TRP A 46 10.27 -6.97 2.05
C TRP A 46 9.34 -8.07 2.53
N ASN A 47 8.86 -8.91 1.62
CA ASN A 47 8.00 -10.07 1.82
C ASN A 47 8.84 -11.33 2.04
N THR A 48 8.49 -12.10 3.06
CA THR A 48 9.02 -13.45 3.30
C THR A 48 8.30 -14.47 2.41
N ARG A 49 8.78 -15.71 2.45
CA ARG A 49 8.13 -16.85 1.79
C ARG A 49 6.84 -17.25 2.53
N ASN A 50 5.88 -17.79 1.78
CA ASN A 50 4.75 -18.52 2.33
C ASN A 50 5.10 -20.01 2.36
N ASP A 51 5.35 -20.55 3.56
CA ASP A 51 5.82 -21.93 3.75
C ASP A 51 4.78 -23.00 3.40
N ALA A 52 3.49 -22.65 3.32
CA ALA A 52 2.43 -23.60 2.95
C ALA A 52 2.35 -23.85 1.43
N THR A 53 2.88 -22.95 0.61
CA THR A 53 2.83 -23.03 -0.87
C THR A 53 4.20 -22.97 -1.53
N ASP A 54 5.25 -22.81 -0.72
CA ASP A 54 6.63 -22.55 -1.15
C ASP A 54 6.78 -21.33 -2.09
N TYR A 55 5.80 -20.43 -2.10
CA TYR A 55 5.78 -19.26 -2.97
C TYR A 55 6.35 -18.02 -2.28
N GLN A 56 7.25 -17.31 -2.96
CA GLN A 56 7.79 -16.04 -2.49
C GLN A 56 7.29 -14.88 -3.35
N SER A 57 6.50 -13.99 -2.74
CA SER A 57 5.99 -12.79 -3.41
C SER A 57 7.13 -11.78 -3.63
N GLY A 58 7.07 -11.09 -4.78
CA GLY A 58 8.04 -10.05 -5.13
C GLY A 58 8.05 -8.90 -4.14
N GLN A 59 9.16 -8.15 -4.15
CA GLN A 59 9.32 -6.97 -3.31
C GLN A 59 8.72 -5.75 -4.01
N TYR A 60 8.34 -4.71 -3.28
CA TYR A 60 7.73 -3.56 -3.94
C TYR A 60 7.94 -2.25 -3.21
N ILE A 61 7.96 -1.18 -4.01
CA ILE A 61 7.91 0.20 -3.55
C ILE A 61 6.51 0.76 -3.77
N ALA A 62 6.01 1.51 -2.80
CA ALA A 62 4.74 2.22 -2.88
C ALA A 62 4.90 3.65 -2.38
N GLY A 63 4.29 4.59 -3.09
CA GLY A 63 4.30 6.00 -2.74
C GLY A 63 2.91 6.60 -2.83
N ASP A 64 2.53 7.40 -1.85
CA ASP A 64 1.27 8.13 -1.80
C ASP A 64 1.56 9.63 -1.68
N TYR A 65 0.71 10.46 -2.28
CA TYR A 65 0.71 11.90 -2.08
C TYR A 65 -0.72 12.45 -1.97
N SER A 66 -0.86 13.54 -1.23
CA SER A 66 -2.10 14.29 -1.08
C SER A 66 -1.79 15.78 -1.14
N LEU A 67 -2.51 16.51 -1.99
CA LEU A 67 -2.42 17.97 -2.10
C LEU A 67 -3.82 18.54 -1.89
N GLY A 68 -3.99 19.24 -0.78
CA GLY A 68 -5.24 19.81 -0.34
C GLY A 68 -5.20 21.32 -0.12
N TYR A 69 -6.39 21.91 -0.19
CA TYR A 69 -6.61 23.31 0.12
C TYR A 69 -7.90 23.52 0.92
N ARG A 70 -7.83 24.39 1.92
CA ARG A 70 -8.98 24.81 2.72
C ARG A 70 -9.76 25.89 1.99
N ILE A 71 -10.94 25.53 1.48
CA ILE A 71 -11.85 26.45 0.80
C ILE A 71 -12.47 27.42 1.81
N ASN A 72 -12.86 26.93 2.99
CA ASN A 72 -13.40 27.74 4.09
C ASN A 72 -13.13 27.05 5.44
N PRO A 73 -13.46 27.67 6.60
CA PRO A 73 -13.18 27.07 7.91
C PRO A 73 -13.76 25.68 8.17
N LYS A 74 -14.75 25.22 7.39
CA LYS A 74 -15.45 23.93 7.54
C LYS A 74 -15.21 22.95 6.38
N LEU A 75 -14.53 23.36 5.31
CA LEU A 75 -14.37 22.53 4.10
C LEU A 75 -12.93 22.61 3.57
N LYS A 76 -12.32 21.43 3.40
CA LYS A 76 -11.10 21.22 2.63
C LYS A 76 -11.40 20.26 1.48
N VAL A 77 -10.71 20.44 0.38
CA VAL A 77 -10.68 19.50 -0.74
C VAL A 77 -9.23 19.10 -1.00
N ALA A 78 -9.01 17.87 -1.45
CA ALA A 78 -7.68 17.40 -1.79
C ALA A 78 -7.73 16.52 -3.04
N VAL A 79 -6.62 16.53 -3.78
CA VAL A 79 -6.33 15.58 -4.83
C VAL A 79 -5.25 14.65 -4.31
N GLU A 80 -5.53 13.36 -4.40
CA GLU A 80 -4.63 12.31 -3.91
C GLU A 80 -4.24 11.40 -5.06
N GLY A 81 -3.05 10.83 -4.94
CA GLY A 81 -2.56 9.87 -5.91
C GLY A 81 -1.56 8.92 -5.28
N TYR A 82 -1.29 7.84 -6.01
CA TYR A 82 -0.35 6.83 -5.57
C TYR A 82 0.46 6.30 -6.76
N THR A 83 1.61 5.74 -6.44
CA THR A 83 2.46 4.99 -7.34
C THR A 83 2.84 3.66 -6.70
N PHE A 84 2.92 2.62 -7.52
CA PHE A 84 3.26 1.27 -7.07
C PHE A 84 4.15 0.62 -8.12
N LYS A 85 5.24 0.00 -7.66
CA LYS A 85 6.11 -0.80 -8.53
C LYS A 85 6.63 -2.02 -7.77
N GLN A 86 6.39 -3.18 -8.36
CA GLN A 86 6.96 -4.45 -7.90
C GLN A 86 8.29 -4.71 -8.63
N THR A 87 9.26 -5.27 -7.90
CA THR A 87 10.58 -5.71 -8.35
C THR A 87 10.72 -7.21 -8.21
#